data_AF-A0A7T8JZI2-F1
#
_entry.id   AF-A0A7T8JZI2-F1
#
_cell.length_a   1.000
_cell.length_b   1.000
_cell.length_c   1.000
_cell.angle_alpha   90.00
_cell.angle_beta   90.00
_cell.angle_gamma   90.00
#
_symmetry.space_group_name_H-M   'P 1'
#
loop_
_entity.id
_entity.type
_entity.pdbx_description
1 polymer ?
#
loop_
_entity_poly.entity_id
_entity_poly.type
_entity_poly.pdbx_seq_one_letter_code
_entity_poly.pdbx_strand_id
1 'polypeptide(L)' 'MRYWADTNPRELYEKPLHSPKLKVWCAISSTGIVGPWLFEENEVTVTVNSERYVNMLEEFFLPRINESRMEQLFTLQG' A
#
# COMPACT_ATOMS: atom_id res chain seq x y z
N MET A 1 17.98 -14.83 5.55
CA MET A 1 19.44 -14.61 5.46
C MET A 1 20.09 -15.87 6.00
N ARG A 2 20.77 -16.63 5.15
CA ARG A 2 21.36 -17.91 5.53
C ARG A 2 22.87 -17.73 5.40
N TYR A 3 23.57 -17.80 6.53
CA TYR A 3 25.02 -17.76 6.57
C TYR A 3 25.52 -19.19 6.51
N TRP A 4 26.37 -19.48 5.53
CA TRP A 4 27.15 -20.70 5.51
C TRP A 4 28.55 -20.34 5.99
N ALA A 5 28.96 -20.91 7.11
CA ALA A 5 30.29 -20.78 7.66
C ALA A 5 30.69 -22.13 8.27
N ASP A 6 31.95 -22.52 8.11
CA ASP A 6 32.47 -23.79 8.63
C ASP A 6 32.48 -23.85 10.17
N THR A 7 32.39 -22.68 10.82
CA THR A 7 32.32 -22.54 12.28
C THR A 7 31.17 -21.62 12.65
N ASN A 8 30.42 -21.97 13.72
CA ASN A 8 29.29 -21.17 14.20
C ASN A 8 29.72 -19.71 14.46
N PRO A 9 29.27 -18.73 13.65
CA PRO A 9 29.58 -17.33 13.88
C PRO A 9 28.87 -16.92 15.16
N ARG A 10 29.64 -16.63 16.22
CA ARG A 10 29.10 -16.17 17.52
C ARG A 10 28.46 -14.78 17.46
N GLU A 11 28.39 -14.18 16.28
CA GLU A 11 27.68 -12.93 16.01
C GLU A 11 26.21 -13.23 15.72
N LEU A 12 25.39 -13.09 16.77
CA LEU A 12 23.95 -13.17 16.66
C LEU A 12 23.43 -11.82 16.12
N TYR A 13 23.12 -11.76 14.83
CA TYR A 13 22.39 -10.62 14.27
C TYR A 13 20.93 -10.69 14.71
N GLU A 14 20.59 -10.03 15.81
CA GLU A 14 19.20 -9.81 16.20
C GLU A 14 18.54 -8.87 15.18
N LYS A 15 17.68 -9.43 14.33
CA LYS A 15 16.65 -8.62 13.66
C LYS A 15 15.50 -8.44 14.64
N PRO A 16 14.93 -7.23 14.76
CA PRO A 16 13.74 -7.04 15.58
C PRO A 16 12.66 -8.03 15.13
N LEU A 17 12.19 -8.85 16.08
CA LEU A 17 11.18 -9.88 15.85
C LEU A 17 9.90 -9.30 15.23
N HIS A 18 9.62 -8.03 15.53
CA HIS A 18 8.53 -7.26 14.97
C HIS A 18 9.09 -5.95 14.39
N SER A 19 9.35 -5.95 13.08
CA SER A 19 9.52 -4.69 12.36
C SER A 19 8.16 -3.97 12.29
N PRO A 20 8.13 -2.62 12.34
CA PRO A 20 6.91 -1.86 12.09
C PRO A 20 6.28 -2.30 10.77
N LYS A 21 4.97 -2.56 10.77
CA LYS A 21 4.22 -2.95 9.58
C LYS A 21 3.25 -1.84 9.22
N LEU A 22 3.22 -1.48 7.95
CA LEU A 22 2.22 -0.58 7.38
C LEU A 22 1.07 -1.39 6.80
N LYS A 23 -0.15 -0.85 6.86
CA LYS A 23 -1.30 -1.38 6.10
C LYS A 23 -1.56 -0.46 4.94
N VAL A 24 -1.52 -1.03 3.74
CA VAL A 24 -1.63 -0.29 2.48
C VAL A 24 -2.74 -0.91 1.65
N TRP A 25 -3.46 -0.07 0.91
CA TRP A 25 -4.38 -0.48 -0.13
C TRP A 25 -3.96 0.08 -1.48
N CYS A 26 -4.08 -0.71 -2.54
CA CYS A 26 -3.93 -0.24 -3.92
C CYS A 26 -4.91 -1.00 -4.81
N ALA A 27 -5.36 -0.37 -5.88
CA ALA A 27 -6.16 -1.02 -6.92
C ALA A 27 -5.35 -1.16 -8.20
N ILE A 28 -5.56 -2.27 -8.90
CA ILE A 28 -4.88 -2.58 -10.15
C ILE A 28 -5.94 -2.90 -11.20
N SER A 29 -5.81 -2.30 -12.38
CA SER A 29 -6.64 -2.55 -13.55
C SER A 29 -5.77 -2.71 -14.80
N SER A 30 -6.39 -3.04 -15.93
CA SER A 30 -5.71 -3.03 -17.24
C SER A 30 -5.20 -1.65 -17.65
N THR A 31 -5.77 -0.59 -17.08
CA THR A 31 -5.41 0.80 -17.39
C THR A 31 -4.31 1.35 -16.48
N GLY A 32 -3.95 0.64 -15.40
CA GLY A 32 -2.87 1.04 -14.50
C GLY A 32 -3.09 0.67 -13.04
N ILE A 33 -2.32 1.32 -12.17
CA ILE A 33 -2.40 1.15 -10.71
C ILE A 33 -2.94 2.45 -10.10
N VAL A 34 -3.99 2.34 -9.30
CA VAL A 34 -4.44 3.42 -8.41
C VAL A 34 -3.71 3.24 -7.08
N GLY A 35 -2.87 4.24 -6.79
CA GLY A 35 -1.72 4.12 -5.88
C GLY A 35 -2.01 3.74 -4.42
N PRO A 36 -0.93 3.66 -3.61
CA PRO A 36 -1.03 3.20 -2.24
C PRO A 36 -1.75 4.21 -1.35
N TRP A 37 -2.81 3.77 -0.68
CA TRP A 37 -3.41 4.43 0.47
C TRP A 37 -2.90 3.77 1.75
N LEU A 38 -2.27 4.54 2.63
CA LEU A 38 -1.79 4.06 3.93
C LEU A 38 -2.89 4.25 4.97
N PHE A 39 -3.20 3.19 5.71
CA PHE A 39 -4.08 3.29 6.87
C PHE A 39 -3.24 3.66 8.09
N GLU A 40 -3.10 4.96 8.33
CA GLU A 40 -2.37 5.53 9.45
C GLU A 40 -3.11 6.72 10.07
N GLU A 41 -2.97 6.86 11.39
CA GLU A 41 -3.44 8.00 12.17
C GLU A 41 -2.30 8.44 13.07
N ASN A 42 -1.87 9.70 12.99
CA ASN A 42 -0.71 10.23 13.72
C ASN A 42 0.56 9.34 13.55
N GLU A 43 0.86 8.94 12.31
CA GLU A 43 2.00 8.08 11.96
C GLU A 43 1.95 6.65 12.55
N VAL A 44 0.83 6.26 13.17
CA VAL A 44 0.61 4.91 13.69
C VAL A 44 -0.27 4.14 12.72
N THR A 45 0.20 2.97 12.29
CA THR A 45 -0.62 2.07 11.47
C THR A 45 -1.84 1.59 12.23
N VAL A 46 -2.99 1.74 11.61
CA VAL A 46 -4.26 1.42 12.26
C VAL A 46 -4.92 0.18 11.69
N THR A 47 -5.95 -0.33 12.37
CA THR A 47 -6.76 -1.43 11.83
C THR A 47 -7.74 -0.94 10.80
N VAL A 48 -7.73 -1.63 9.65
CA VAL A 48 -8.71 -1.43 8.59
C VAL A 48 -10.01 -2.03 9.08
N ASN A 49 -11.06 -1.22 9.14
CA ASN A 49 -12.42 -1.63 9.41
C ASN A 49 -13.31 -1.15 8.26
N SER A 50 -14.60 -1.50 8.29
CA SER A 50 -15.52 -1.16 7.21
C SER A 50 -15.64 0.34 6.97
N GLU A 51 -15.74 1.14 8.04
CA GLU A 51 -15.86 2.60 7.95
C GLU A 51 -14.64 3.24 7.29
N ARG A 52 -13.43 2.91 7.77
CA ARG A 52 -12.17 3.43 7.20
C ARG A 52 -11.95 2.98 5.76
N TYR A 53 -12.42 1.78 5.43
CA TYR A 53 -12.36 1.29 4.06
C TYR A 53 -13.33 2.06 3.15
N VAL A 54 -14.56 2.31 3.60
CA VAL A 54 -15.54 3.13 2.86
C VAL A 54 -15.02 4.55 2.67
N ASN A 55 -14.50 5.18 3.73
CA ASN A 55 -13.92 6.52 3.64
C ASN A 55 -12.77 6.57 2.63
N MET A 56 -11.87 5.57 2.63
CA MET A 56 -10.83 5.46 1.61
C MET A 56 -11.40 5.34 0.19
N LEU A 57 -12.50 4.60 -0.01
CA LEU A 57 -13.13 4.52 -1.32
C LEU A 57 -13.68 5.88 -1.77
N GLU A 58 -14.36 6.58 -0.88
CA GLU A 58 -15.03 7.85 -1.16
C GLU A 58 -14.06 9.02 -1.34
N GLU A 59 -13.07 9.14 -0.45
CA GLU A 59 -12.16 10.29 -0.43
C GLU A 59 -10.97 10.12 -1.38
N PHE A 60 -10.59 8.88 -1.72
CA PHE A 60 -9.37 8.63 -2.48
C PHE A 60 -9.59 7.85 -3.78
N PHE A 61 -10.29 6.71 -3.72
CA PHE A 61 -10.38 5.82 -4.88
C PHE A 61 -11.31 6.36 -5.96
N LEU A 62 -12.54 6.73 -5.59
CA LEU A 62 -13.55 7.22 -6.53
C LEU A 62 -13.12 8.51 -7.25
N PRO A 63 -12.55 9.53 -6.59
CA PRO A 63 -12.03 10.72 -7.28
C PRO A 63 -10.99 10.37 -8.34
N ARG A 64 -10.01 9.50 -8.00
CA ARG A 64 -8.94 9.11 -8.92
C ARG A 64 -9.44 8.33 -10.13
N ILE A 65 -10.42 7.45 -9.96
CA ILE A 65 -11.03 6.76 -11.10
C ILE A 65 -11.81 7.74 -11.96
N ASN A 66 -12.57 8.65 -11.37
CA ASN A 66 -13.34 9.63 -12.14
C ASN A 66 -12.43 10.55 -12.97
N GLU A 67 -11.33 11.03 -12.40
CA GLU A 67 -10.30 11.78 -13.15
C GLU A 67 -9.74 10.96 -14.31
N SER A 68 -9.29 9.73 -14.06
CA SER A 68 -8.72 8.88 -15.12
C SER A 68 -9.73 8.55 -16.24
N ARG A 69 -11.01 8.40 -15.91
CA ARG A 69 -12.09 8.17 -16.88
C ARG A 69 -12.37 9.42 -17.72
N MET A 70 -12.32 10.60 -17.10
CA MET A 70 -12.46 11.87 -17.83
C MET A 70 -11.30 12.07 -18.80
N GLU A 71 -10.05 11.80 -18.40
CA GLU A 71 -8.89 11.83 -19.30
C GLU A 71 -9.06 10.88 -20.49
N GLN A 72 -9.49 9.64 -20.24
CA GLN A 72 -9.76 8.67 -21.32
C GLN A 72 -10.88 9.15 -22.26
N LEU A 73 -11.97 9.72 -21.75
CA LEU A 73 -13.06 10.25 -22.57
C LEU A 73 -12.60 11.39 -23.49
N PHE A 74 -11.76 12.30 -23.00
CA PHE A 74 -11.20 13.38 -23.84
C PHE A 74 -10.24 12.85 -24.92
N THR A 75 -9.48 11.77 -24.64
CA THR A 75 -8.59 11.17 -25.63
C THR A 75 -9.31 10.38 -26.73
N LEU A 76 -10.55 9.95 -26.50
CA LEU A 76 -11.35 9.17 -27.46
C LEU A 76 -12.14 10.04 -28.45
N GLN A 77 -12.06 11.37 -28.34
CA GLN A 77 -12.73 12.32 -29.25
C GLN A 77 -11.77 13.08 -30.18
N GLY A 78 -10.50 12.64 -30.28
CA GLY A 78 -9.47 13.21 -31.17
C GLY A 78 -9.18 12.36 -32.40
#